data_AF-A0A6N8F724-F1
#
_entry.id   AF-A0A6N8F724-F1
#
_cell.length_a   1.000
_cell.length_b   1.000
_cell.length_c   1.000
_cell.angle_alpha   90.00
_cell.angle_beta   90.00
_cell.angle_gamma   90.00
#
_symmetry.space_group_name_H-M   'P 1'
#
loop_
_entity.id
_entity.type
_entity.pdbx_description
1 polymer ?
#
loop_
_entity_poly.entity_id
_entity_poly.type
_entity_poly.pdbx_seq_one_letter_code
_entity_poly.pdbx_strand_id
1 'polypeptide(L)' 'MKFWALAFTMKWVTAEALRGAVKTEQNPFGEITPEEYKEITKIDFEQQE' A
#
# COMPACT_ATOMS: atom_id res chain seq x y z
N MET A 1 -1.45 -2.76 -10.89
CA MET A 1 -1.40 -1.42 -10.26
C MET A 1 -2.70 -0.61 -10.40
N LYS A 2 -3.90 -1.22 -10.29
CA LYS A 2 -5.20 -0.51 -10.32
C LYS A 2 -6.22 -1.02 -9.31
N PHE A 3 -6.10 -2.28 -8.90
CA PHE A 3 -6.97 -2.88 -7.90
C PHE A 3 -6.88 -2.16 -6.57
N TRP A 4 -5.67 -1.97 -6.03
CA TRP A 4 -5.44 -1.30 -4.76
C TRP A 4 -5.83 0.18 -4.76
N ALA A 5 -5.55 0.90 -5.85
CA ALA A 5 -6.00 2.28 -6.03
C ALA A 5 -7.53 2.40 -6.02
N LEU A 6 -8.22 1.49 -6.74
CA LEU A 6 -9.67 1.43 -6.78
C LEU A 6 -10.25 1.00 -5.44
N ALA A 7 -9.69 -0.03 -4.81
CA ALA A 7 -10.10 -0.53 -3.51
C ALA A 7 -9.98 0.55 -2.43
N PHE A 8 -8.90 1.34 -2.45
CA PHE A 8 -8.74 2.48 -1.53
C PHE A 8 -9.73 3.61 -1.85
N THR A 9 -9.90 3.97 -3.13
CA THR A 9 -10.86 4.99 -3.59
C THR A 9 -12.30 4.62 -3.22
N MET A 10 -12.66 3.34 -3.37
CA MET A 10 -13.96 2.77 -3.00
C MET A 10 -14.08 2.46 -1.51
N LYS A 11 -13.04 2.74 -0.70
CA LYS A 11 -12.95 2.45 0.73
C LYS A 11 -13.19 0.97 1.09
N TRP A 12 -12.87 0.06 0.18
CA TRP A 12 -12.86 -1.38 0.42
C TRP A 12 -11.74 -1.80 1.36
N VAL A 13 -10.65 -1.03 1.36
CA VAL A 13 -9.47 -1.27 2.19
C VAL A 13 -9.03 0.03 2.85
N THR A 14 -8.56 -0.07 4.09
CA THR A 14 -7.94 1.06 4.81
C THR A 14 -6.47 1.17 4.48
N ALA A 15 -5.86 2.30 4.83
CA ALA A 15 -4.42 2.50 4.69
C ALA A 15 -3.62 1.41 5.42
N GLU A 16 -4.04 1.00 6.63
CA GLU A 16 -3.42 -0.11 7.36
C GLU A 16 -3.54 -1.45 6.64
N ALA A 17 -4.71 -1.78 6.06
CA ALA A 17 -4.86 -3.01 5.28
C ALA A 17 -4.01 -2.97 4.00
N LEU A 18 -3.93 -1.81 3.36
CA LEU A 18 -3.08 -1.58 2.20
C LEU A 18 -1.59 -1.72 2.55
N ARG A 19 -1.21 -1.38 3.79
CA ARG A 19 0.16 -1.51 4.30
C ARG A 19 0.64 -2.97 4.27
N GLY A 20 -0.26 -3.93 4.49
CA GLY A 20 0.03 -5.36 4.37
C GLY A 20 0.15 -5.86 2.92
N ALA A 21 -0.34 -5.08 1.95
CA ALA A 21 -0.12 -5.35 0.53
C ALA A 21 1.17 -4.71 0.00
N VAL A 22 1.85 -3.89 0.82
CA VAL A 22 3.12 -3.27 0.46
C VAL A 22 4.23 -4.30 0.52
N LYS A 23 4.95 -4.38 -0.60
CA LYS A 23 6.13 -5.19 -0.78
C LYS A 23 7.28 -4.53 -0.04
N THR A 24 7.77 -5.21 0.97
CA THR A 24 8.93 -4.80 1.77
C THR A 24 9.85 -6.01 1.94
N GLU A 25 11.05 -5.80 2.49
CA GLU A 25 11.96 -6.92 2.81
C GLU A 25 11.33 -7.93 3.78
N GLN A 26 10.46 -7.46 4.68
CA GLN A 26 9.71 -8.29 5.63
C GLN A 26 8.46 -8.94 5.01
N ASN A 27 7.96 -8.37 3.90
CA ASN A 27 6.77 -8.87 3.20
C ASN A 27 7.04 -8.99 1.69
N PRO A 28 7.72 -10.07 1.25
CA PRO A 28 8.03 -10.28 -0.16
C PRO A 28 6.79 -10.60 -1.01
N PHE A 29 5.68 -10.94 -0.37
CA PHE A 29 4.39 -11.25 -0.98
C PHE A 29 3.55 -10.01 -1.29
N GLY A 30 4.03 -8.81 -0.95
CA GLY A 30 3.35 -7.57 -1.30
C GLY A 30 3.22 -7.40 -2.81
N GLU A 31 2.07 -6.86 -3.23
CA GLU A 31 1.72 -6.61 -4.63
C GLU A 31 2.07 -5.18 -5.09
N ILE A 32 2.23 -4.24 -4.17
CA ILE A 32 2.52 -2.83 -4.46
C ILE A 32 3.79 -2.37 -3.76
N THR A 33 4.51 -1.40 -4.30
CA THR A 33 5.68 -0.82 -3.61
C THR A 33 5.26 0.24 -2.57
N PRO A 34 6.15 0.60 -1.61
CA PRO A 34 5.89 1.71 -0.69
C PRO A 34 5.65 3.05 -1.41
N GLU A 35 6.25 3.23 -2.59
CA GLU A 35 5.99 4.39 -3.46
C GLU A 35 4.55 4.37 -3.99
N GLU A 36 4.09 3.23 -4.52
CA GLU A 36 2.71 3.08 -4.99
C GLU A 36 1.69 3.24 -3.86
N TYR A 37 2.00 2.73 -2.67
CA TYR A 37 1.20 2.95 -1.47
C TYR A 37 1.03 4.44 -1.17
N LYS A 38 2.11 5.21 -1.25
CA LYS A 38 2.09 6.66 -1.06
C LYS A 38 1.30 7.36 -2.15
N GLU A 39 1.39 6.92 -3.40
CA GLU A 39 0.58 7.47 -4.49
C GLU A 39 -0.92 7.25 -4.29
N ILE A 40 -1.31 6.05 -3.84
CA ILE A 40 -2.70 5.64 -3.61
C ILE A 40 -3.29 6.31 -2.36
N THR A 41 -2.58 6.23 -1.24
CA THR A 41 -3.11 6.65 0.06
C THR A 41 -2.83 8.10 0.39
N LYS A 42 -1.85 8.72 -0.32
CA LYS A 42 -1.24 10.00 0.05
C LYS A 42 -0.61 10.00 1.45
N ILE A 43 -0.33 8.82 2.00
CA ILE A 43 0.33 8.63 3.29
C ILE A 43 1.74 8.12 3.02
N ASP A 44 2.73 8.73 3.67
CA ASP A 44 4.10 8.22 3.61
C ASP A 44 4.15 6.84 4.26
N PHE A 45 4.64 5.86 3.50
CA PHE A 45 5.00 4.57 4.08
C PHE A 45 6.34 4.79 4.78
N GLU A 46 6.30 5.17 6.06
CA GLU A 46 7.50 5.24 6.91
C GLU A 46 8.07 3.82 7.05
N GLN A 47 8.91 3.41 6.10
CA GLN A 47 9.87 2.34 6.36
C GLN A 47 10.77 2.90 7.46
N GLN A 48 10.57 2.42 8.69
CA GLN A 48 11.55 2.63 9.73
C GLN A 48 12.87 2.07 9.20
N GLU A 49 13.82 2.99 8.95
CA GLU A 49 15.19 2.75 8.50
C GLU A 49 15.98 1.91 9.53
#